data_AF-A0A5B1QJB4-F1
#
_entry.id   AF-A0A5B1QJB4-F1
#
_cell.length_a   1.000
_cell.length_b   1.000
_cell.length_c   1.000
_cell.angle_alpha   90.00
_cell.angle_beta   90.00
_cell.angle_gamma   90.00
#
_symmetry.space_group_name_H-M   'P 1'
#
loop_
_entity.id
_entity.type
_entity.pdbx_description
1 polymer ?
#
loop_
_entity_poly.entity_id
_entity_poly.type
_entity_poly.pdbx_seq_one_letter_code
_entity_poly.pdbx_strand_id
1 'polypeptide(L)'
;MIRPTATHAYGFILCSERLERWAMEHCPDPDAPDMSTLSPEEAMIELSVVRGVASTVLPMRIYRDYPRLPSEWHRLILMDDCGRYLLVLKDNGTVAQAMTKLEPEDVEGVRARLELGAQKPKWYRIPE
;
A
#
# COMPACT_ATOMS: atom_id res chain seq x y z
N MET A 1 -10.32 12.50 22.27
CA MET A 1 -11.21 11.46 21.70
C MET A 1 -10.36 10.25 21.36
N ILE A 2 -10.65 9.10 21.96
CA ILE A 2 -10.05 7.83 21.55
C ILE A 2 -10.79 7.44 20.26
N ARG A 3 -10.11 7.50 19.11
CA ARG A 3 -10.69 6.96 17.86
C ARG A 3 -10.89 5.45 18.08
N PRO A 4 -12.06 4.87 17.77
CA PRO A 4 -12.17 3.42 17.69
C PRO A 4 -11.08 2.90 16.74
N THR A 5 -10.29 1.93 17.18
CA THR A 5 -9.29 1.30 16.31
C THR A 5 -10.06 0.61 15.18
N ALA A 6 -9.77 0.99 13.94
CA ALA A 6 -10.37 0.33 12.79
C ALA A 6 -10.08 -1.17 12.86
N THR A 7 -11.07 -1.99 12.57
CA THR A 7 -10.94 -3.46 12.51
C THR A 7 -10.98 -3.98 11.10
N HIS A 8 -11.48 -3.15 10.17
CA HIS A 8 -11.58 -3.48 8.76
C HIS A 8 -11.18 -2.28 7.90
N ALA A 9 -10.52 -2.57 6.79
CA ALA A 9 -10.18 -1.61 5.77
C ALA A 9 -10.62 -2.10 4.39
N TYR A 10 -11.13 -1.19 3.59
CA TYR A 10 -11.45 -1.38 2.19
C TYR A 10 -10.26 -0.97 1.34
N GLY A 11 -9.81 -1.82 0.44
CA GLY A 11 -8.64 -1.51 -0.37
C GLY A 11 -8.16 -2.62 -1.28
N PHE A 12 -6.93 -2.48 -1.73
CA PHE A 12 -6.26 -3.42 -2.62
C PHE A 12 -5.13 -4.16 -1.93
N ILE A 13 -4.96 -5.44 -2.26
CA ILE A 13 -3.84 -6.24 -1.75
C ILE A 13 -2.70 -6.18 -2.75
N LEU A 14 -1.55 -5.76 -2.24
CA LEU A 14 -0.25 -5.73 -2.90
C LEU A 14 0.61 -6.85 -2.33
N CYS A 15 1.15 -7.71 -3.18
CA CYS A 15 2.19 -8.67 -2.78
C CYS A 15 3.54 -7.95 -2.67
N SER A 16 4.46 -8.46 -1.84
CA SER A 16 5.82 -7.93 -1.68
C SER A 16 6.51 -7.65 -3.01
N GLU A 17 6.51 -8.61 -3.93
CA GLU A 17 7.18 -8.48 -5.23
C GLU A 17 6.67 -7.27 -6.04
N ARG A 18 5.38 -6.98 -5.94
CA ARG A 18 4.77 -5.85 -6.64
C ARG A 18 5.14 -4.53 -5.98
N LEU A 19 5.19 -4.52 -4.64
CA LEU A 19 5.63 -3.37 -3.86
C LEU A 19 7.11 -3.06 -4.11
N GLU A 20 7.96 -4.09 -4.16
CA GLU A 20 9.39 -4.01 -4.48
C GLU A 20 9.63 -3.48 -5.89
N ARG A 21 8.94 -4.04 -6.89
CA ARG A 21 9.04 -3.56 -8.28
C ARG A 21 8.64 -2.10 -8.41
N TRP A 22 7.51 -1.74 -7.80
CA TRP A 22 7.05 -0.35 -7.79
C TRP A 22 8.10 0.58 -7.16
N ALA A 23 8.75 0.15 -6.08
CA ALA A 23 9.79 0.93 -5.41
C ALA A 23 11.02 1.14 -6.29
N MET A 24 11.51 0.08 -6.95
CA MET A 24 12.65 0.17 -7.86
C MET A 24 12.38 1.11 -9.04
N GLU A 25 11.16 1.13 -9.57
CA GLU A 25 10.77 1.99 -10.70
C GLU A 25 10.54 3.46 -10.30
N HIS A 26 10.12 3.71 -9.07
CA HIS A 26 9.59 5.01 -8.68
C HIS A 26 10.38 5.72 -7.58
N CYS A 27 11.18 4.99 -6.82
CA CYS A 27 12.06 5.48 -5.77
C CYS A 27 13.49 4.97 -6.00
N PRO A 28 14.12 5.26 -7.16
CA PRO A 28 15.48 4.84 -7.40
C PRO A 28 16.40 5.48 -6.37
N ASP A 29 17.14 4.64 -5.66
CA ASP A 29 18.22 5.06 -4.77
C ASP A 29 19.54 4.95 -5.55
N PRO A 30 20.22 6.08 -5.85
CA PRO A 30 21.47 6.07 -6.60
C PRO A 30 22.62 5.37 -5.86
N ASP A 31 22.51 5.23 -4.54
CA ASP A 31 23.51 4.56 -3.69
C ASP A 31 23.15 3.09 -3.41
N ALA A 32 22.01 2.60 -3.93
CA ALA A 32 21.61 1.22 -3.75
C ALA A 32 22.61 0.26 -4.41
N PRO A 33 22.98 -0.84 -3.71
CA PRO A 33 23.88 -1.85 -4.27
C PRO A 33 23.23 -2.55 -5.47
N ASP A 34 24.05 -2.98 -6.43
CA ASP A 34 23.59 -3.86 -7.50
C ASP A 34 23.19 -5.21 -6.89
N MET A 35 21.89 -5.51 -6.92
CA MET A 35 21.31 -6.73 -6.37
C MET A 35 21.93 -8.02 -6.91
N SER A 36 22.51 -7.99 -8.13
CA SER A 36 23.19 -9.14 -8.73
C SER A 36 24.56 -9.45 -8.11
N THR A 37 25.12 -8.50 -7.37
CA THR A 37 26.44 -8.60 -6.71
C THR A 37 26.34 -9.05 -5.25
N LEU A 38 25.13 -9.05 -4.69
CA LEU A 38 24.87 -9.37 -3.28
C LEU A 38 24.79 -10.88 -3.05
N SER A 39 25.22 -11.31 -1.87
CA SER A 39 24.86 -12.65 -1.37
C SER A 39 23.35 -12.76 -1.14
N PRO A 40 22.79 -13.98 -1.04
CA PRO A 40 21.36 -14.15 -0.77
C PRO A 40 20.87 -13.47 0.52
N GLU A 41 21.72 -13.42 1.55
CA GLU A 41 21.40 -12.77 2.84
C GLU A 41 21.35 -11.25 2.69
N GLU A 42 22.36 -10.66 2.04
CA GLU A 42 22.42 -9.21 1.78
C GLU A 42 21.27 -8.76 0.85
N ALA A 43 20.95 -9.55 -0.18
CA ALA A 43 19.81 -9.28 -1.05
C ALA A 43 18.48 -9.28 -0.28
N MET A 44 18.33 -10.18 0.70
CA MET A 44 17.14 -10.21 1.57
C MET A 44 17.03 -8.95 2.44
N ILE A 45 18.15 -8.48 2.99
CA ILE A 45 18.23 -7.24 3.76
C ILE A 45 17.84 -6.06 2.87
N GLU A 46 18.43 -5.97 1.68
CA GLU A 46 18.15 -4.88 0.74
C GLU A 46 16.69 -4.87 0.30
N LEU A 47 16.10 -6.03 -0.03
CA LEU A 47 14.66 -6.13 -0.32
C LEU A 47 13.79 -5.70 0.87
N SER A 48 14.25 -5.90 2.11
CA SER A 48 13.55 -5.42 3.30
C SER A 48 13.57 -3.88 3.38
N VAL A 49 14.72 -3.25 3.08
CA VAL A 49 14.87 -1.80 3.00
C VAL A 49 13.97 -1.21 1.91
N VAL A 50 14.04 -1.79 0.70
CA VAL A 50 13.20 -1.40 -0.45
C VAL A 50 11.71 -1.47 -0.08
N ARG A 51 11.26 -2.57 0.55
CA ARG A 51 9.88 -2.70 1.03
C ARG A 51 9.52 -1.65 2.07
N GLY A 52 10.42 -1.34 3.00
CA GLY A 52 10.22 -0.29 4.01
C GLY A 52 9.98 1.08 3.36
N VAL A 53 10.83 1.46 2.42
CA VAL A 53 10.68 2.71 1.65
C VAL A 53 9.36 2.72 0.89
N ALA A 54 9.07 1.65 0.15
CA ALA A 54 7.86 1.51 -0.64
C ALA A 54 6.59 1.65 0.21
N SER A 55 6.58 1.03 1.39
CA SER A 55 5.44 1.07 2.31
C SER A 55 5.10 2.47 2.80
N THR A 56 6.12 3.35 2.82
CA THR A 56 5.98 4.76 3.20
C THR A 56 5.62 5.63 1.99
N VAL A 57 6.31 5.46 0.86
CA VAL A 57 6.19 6.38 -0.29
C VAL A 57 4.98 6.07 -1.18
N LEU A 58 4.62 4.80 -1.34
CA LEU A 58 3.52 4.41 -2.23
C LEU A 58 2.19 5.04 -1.81
N PRO A 59 1.74 4.94 -0.53
CA PRO A 59 0.51 5.61 -0.12
C PRO A 59 0.58 7.12 -0.36
N MET A 60 1.68 7.78 -0.02
CA MET A 60 1.82 9.23 -0.24
C MET A 60 1.63 9.61 -1.72
N ARG A 61 2.24 8.87 -2.66
CA ARG A 61 2.10 9.16 -4.09
C ARG A 61 0.69 8.90 -4.60
N ILE A 62 0.08 7.80 -4.21
CA ILE A 62 -1.29 7.47 -4.61
C ILE A 62 -2.26 8.58 -4.18
N TYR A 63 -2.25 8.97 -2.90
CA TYR A 63 -3.18 9.99 -2.42
C TYR A 63 -2.90 11.40 -2.96
N ARG A 64 -1.64 11.69 -3.32
CA ARG A 64 -1.31 12.92 -4.04
C ARG A 64 -1.91 12.92 -5.46
N ASP A 65 -1.81 11.80 -6.15
CA ASP A 65 -2.30 11.65 -7.52
C ASP A 65 -3.86 11.54 -7.55
N TYR A 66 -4.48 11.09 -6.45
CA TYR A 66 -5.94 10.93 -6.29
C TYR A 66 -6.48 11.67 -5.04
N PRO A 67 -6.52 13.02 -5.04
CA PRO A 67 -6.81 13.83 -3.84
C PRO A 67 -8.27 13.76 -3.34
N ARG A 68 -9.17 13.17 -4.14
CA ARG A 68 -10.56 12.88 -3.72
C ARG A 68 -10.64 11.68 -2.78
N LEU A 69 -9.59 10.86 -2.71
CA LEU A 69 -9.47 9.84 -1.68
C LEU A 69 -9.21 10.50 -0.32
N PRO A 70 -9.89 10.07 0.75
CA PRO A 70 -9.71 10.72 2.05
C PRO A 70 -8.30 10.51 2.61
N SER A 71 -7.55 11.61 2.69
CA SER A 71 -6.13 11.66 3.05
C SER A 71 -5.81 11.22 4.48
N GLU A 72 -6.82 10.95 5.32
CA GLU A 72 -6.60 10.41 6.68
C GLU A 72 -6.04 8.97 6.66
N TRP A 73 -5.97 8.35 5.48
CA TRP A 73 -5.68 6.93 5.28
C TRP A 73 -4.45 6.67 4.41
N HIS A 74 -3.44 7.54 4.45
CA HIS A 74 -2.10 7.30 3.89
C HIS A 74 -1.40 6.09 4.55
N ARG A 75 -1.96 4.89 4.39
CA ARG A 75 -1.54 3.70 5.13
C ARG A 75 -1.46 2.51 4.20
N LEU A 76 -0.34 1.84 4.32
CA LEU A 76 -0.14 0.49 3.85
C LEU A 76 -0.08 -0.41 5.09
N ILE A 77 -1.00 -1.36 5.21
CA ILE A 77 -1.06 -2.27 6.37
C ILE A 77 -0.40 -3.59 5.97
N LEU A 78 0.63 -4.02 6.72
CA LEU A 78 1.18 -5.36 6.59
C LEU A 78 0.16 -6.37 7.15
N MET A 79 -0.20 -7.36 6.34
CA MET A 79 -1.15 -8.42 6.74
C MET A 79 -0.43 -9.55 7.49
N ASP A 80 -1.18 -10.28 8.32
CA ASP A 80 -0.64 -11.32 9.22
C ASP A 80 0.12 -12.46 8.52
N ASP A 81 -0.12 -12.69 7.22
CA ASP A 81 0.45 -13.81 6.49
C ASP A 81 1.85 -13.55 5.91
N CYS A 82 2.47 -12.41 6.27
CA CYS A 82 3.74 -11.93 5.76
C CYS A 82 3.75 -11.74 4.23
N GLY A 83 4.14 -10.55 3.79
CA GLY A 83 4.36 -10.27 2.37
C GLY A 83 3.11 -9.96 1.55
N ARG A 84 1.98 -9.72 2.22
CA ARG A 84 0.85 -8.99 1.65
C ARG A 84 0.64 -7.68 2.38
N TYR A 85 0.34 -6.66 1.62
CA TYR A 85 0.13 -5.32 2.08
C TYR A 85 -1.24 -4.83 1.60
N LEU A 86 -2.03 -4.28 2.50
CA LEU A 86 -3.29 -3.64 2.16
C LEU A 86 -3.07 -2.14 1.97
N LEU A 87 -3.19 -1.67 0.73
CA LEU A 87 -3.37 -0.24 0.47
C LEU A 87 -4.79 0.14 0.86
N VAL A 88 -4.92 0.88 1.95
CA VAL A 88 -6.21 1.32 2.48
C VAL A 88 -6.75 2.43 1.58
N LEU A 89 -8.01 2.31 1.16
CA LEU A 89 -8.77 3.37 0.49
C LEU A 89 -9.86 3.97 1.39
N LYS A 90 -10.36 3.20 2.36
CA LYS A 90 -11.16 3.65 3.52
C LYS A 90 -11.15 2.61 4.62
N ASP A 91 -11.52 2.99 5.83
CA ASP A 91 -11.65 2.08 6.97
C ASP A 91 -12.99 2.25 7.71
N ASN A 92 -13.18 1.43 8.75
CA ASN A 92 -14.35 1.48 9.62
C ASN A 92 -14.07 2.14 10.97
N GLY A 93 -13.04 2.97 11.10
CA GLY A 93 -12.70 3.66 12.36
C GLY A 93 -13.83 4.57 12.86
N THR A 94 -14.68 5.06 11.95
CA THR A 94 -15.92 5.77 12.26
C THR A 94 -17.03 5.42 11.26
N VAL A 95 -18.29 5.69 11.62
CA VAL A 95 -19.44 5.50 10.71
C VAL A 95 -19.32 6.35 9.46
N ALA A 96 -18.88 7.61 9.59
CA ALA A 96 -18.67 8.51 8.45
C ALA A 96 -17.63 7.95 7.47
N GLN A 97 -16.52 7.43 7.99
CA GLN A 97 -15.46 6.79 7.20
C GLN A 97 -15.97 5.54 6.48
N ALA A 98 -16.67 4.64 7.18
CA ALA A 98 -17.24 3.43 6.60
C ALA A 98 -18.22 3.74 5.44
N MET A 99 -19.04 4.78 5.61
CA MET A 99 -20.08 5.19 4.66
C MET A 99 -19.58 6.13 3.56
N THR A 100 -18.32 6.57 3.61
CA THR A 100 -17.74 7.43 2.57
C THR A 100 -17.81 6.73 1.22
N LYS A 101 -18.36 7.43 0.23
CA LYS A 101 -18.37 6.98 -1.16
C LYS A 101 -17.02 7.31 -1.78
N LEU A 102 -16.46 6.33 -2.49
CA LEU A 102 -15.27 6.51 -3.30
C LEU A 102 -15.72 6.66 -4.75
N GLU A 103 -15.18 7.64 -5.45
CA GLU A 103 -15.47 7.82 -6.87
C GLU A 103 -14.89 6.65 -7.65
N PRO A 104 -15.69 5.97 -8.50
CA PRO A 104 -15.22 4.81 -9.26
C PRO A 104 -13.98 5.10 -10.10
N GLU A 105 -13.85 6.32 -10.63
CA GLU A 105 -12.73 6.74 -11.46
C GLU A 105 -11.42 6.80 -10.67
N ASP A 106 -11.45 7.23 -9.40
CA ASP A 106 -10.25 7.24 -8.56
C ASP A 106 -9.86 5.82 -8.16
N VAL A 107 -10.84 4.99 -7.79
CA VAL A 107 -10.60 3.58 -7.44
C VAL A 107 -9.98 2.83 -8.61
N GLU A 108 -10.50 3.07 -9.81
CA GLU A 108 -10.00 2.48 -11.05
C GLU A 108 -8.63 3.04 -11.44
N GLY A 109 -8.41 4.34 -11.24
CA GLY A 109 -7.11 4.98 -11.41
C GLY A 109 -6.04 4.35 -10.51
N VAL A 110 -6.34 4.16 -9.22
CA VAL A 110 -5.44 3.46 -8.29
C VAL A 110 -5.15 2.04 -8.77
N ARG A 111 -6.19 1.29 -9.19
CA ARG A 111 -6.03 -0.07 -9.71
C ARG A 111 -5.09 -0.12 -10.91
N ALA A 112 -5.28 0.79 -11.87
CA ALA A 112 -4.47 0.88 -13.07
C ALA A 112 -3.03 1.30 -12.75
N ARG A 113 -2.85 2.30 -11.88
CA ARG A 113 -1.54 2.82 -11.44
C ARG A 113 -0.69 1.78 -10.75
N LEU A 114 -1.32 0.84 -10.04
CA LEU A 114 -0.67 -0.27 -9.36
C LEU A 114 -0.67 -1.56 -10.20
N GLU A 115 -1.14 -1.49 -11.44
CA GLU A 115 -1.19 -2.57 -12.42
C GLU A 115 -1.93 -3.84 -11.94
N LEU A 116 -2.98 -3.68 -11.14
CA LEU A 116 -3.60 -4.79 -10.40
C LEU A 116 -4.49 -5.72 -11.25
N GLY A 117 -4.50 -5.56 -12.58
CA GLY A 117 -5.33 -6.35 -13.48
C GLY A 117 -6.80 -6.33 -13.06
N ALA A 118 -7.49 -7.46 -13.10
CA ALA A 118 -8.91 -7.54 -12.75
C ALA A 118 -9.20 -7.49 -11.22
N GLN A 119 -8.20 -7.23 -10.36
CA GLN A 119 -8.43 -7.15 -8.91
C GLN A 119 -9.40 -6.02 -8.59
N LYS A 120 -10.41 -6.30 -7.75
CA LYS A 120 -11.34 -5.32 -7.22
C LYS A 120 -11.04 -5.06 -5.74
N PRO A 121 -11.22 -3.82 -5.25
CA PRO A 121 -11.05 -3.56 -3.84
C PRO A 121 -12.21 -4.16 -3.05
N LYS A 122 -11.90 -4.65 -1.86
CA LYS A 122 -12.88 -5.24 -0.93
C LYS A 122 -12.49 -4.92 0.50
N TRP A 123 -13.40 -5.23 1.42
CA TRP A 123 -13.14 -5.12 2.84
C TRP A 123 -12.29 -6.30 3.31
N TYR A 124 -11.28 -6.00 4.10
CA TYR A 124 -10.39 -6.94 4.77
C TYR A 124 -10.41 -6.65 6.26
N ARG A 125 -10.34 -7.72 7.07
CA ARG A 125 -9.98 -7.59 8.48
C ARG A 125 -8.52 -7.17 8.56
N ILE A 126 -8.20 -6.17 9.38
CA ILE A 126 -6.82 -5.73 9.60
C ILE A 126 -6.31 -6.26 10.94
N PRO A 127 -4.99 -6.47 11.08
CA PRO A 127 -4.37 -6.84 12.35
C PRO A 127 -4.62 -5.76 13.41
N GLU A 128 -4.66 -6.18 14.69
CA GLU A 128 -4.83 -5.28 15.84
C GLU A 128 -3.57 -4.49 16.19
#